data_AF-A0A955B851-F1
#
_entry.id   AF-A0A955B851-F1
#
_cell.length_a   1.000
_cell.length_b   1.000
_cell.length_c   1.000
_cell.angle_alpha   90.00
_cell.angle_beta   90.00
_cell.angle_gamma   90.00
#
_symmetry.space_group_name_H-M   'P 1'
#
loop_
_entity.id
_entity.type
_entity.pdbx_description
1 polymer ?
#
loop_
_entity_poly.entity_id
_entity_poly.type
_entity_poly.pdbx_seq_one_letter_code
_entity_poly.pdbx_strand_id
1 'polypeptide(L)'
;MFLRRFTQTMAICLSLVVVGAVNGDLIGYWPLDGNGDDISGNGLNGMPTGDFLFTDDVPDGLSGQSIHINPEGVFPGEEGYVDLGNPDLLNFGDNDWTVSAWMKVNEFGFGVRGNIFSNGGDNGGGVRYVLAYIENGGQAIVLTTDDNTDKRQAQASADDYEVDDEAWHHIVGQREDTELRVYIDGELAGENLDVPDGYDLSGTDQLPAYIGIGADAGSGAFEKSFQGWIDDVAVWNTALTEDQIAAVAKGDFSEWLGGGVAGDFNGSGARDVADLDMLAAAMGGNDATFDLNNDGQVNYDDRVEWVVGLSNTYIGDANFDGQFNSSDFVAVFGAAKYETGQDATWAEGDWNGDGKFNSGDFVAAFAGGGYEGGPRPGGLQTVPEPSSIVLVVCGMICLAARRRR
;
A
#
# COMPACT_ATOMS: atom_id res chain seq x y z
N MET A 1 -47.63 -59.97 -6.16
CA MET A 1 -47.16 -58.98 -5.17
C MET A 1 -45.74 -58.58 -5.59
N PHE A 2 -45.64 -57.54 -6.42
CA PHE A 2 -44.40 -57.10 -7.07
C PHE A 2 -43.70 -56.07 -6.18
N LEU A 3 -42.46 -56.34 -5.76
CA LEU A 3 -41.61 -55.36 -5.07
C LEU A 3 -40.71 -54.67 -6.11
N ARG A 4 -40.99 -53.40 -6.42
CA ARG A 4 -40.15 -52.55 -7.28
C ARG A 4 -39.04 -51.92 -6.45
N ARG A 5 -37.80 -52.06 -6.94
CA ARG A 5 -36.61 -51.33 -6.46
C ARG A 5 -36.74 -49.86 -6.85
N PHE A 6 -36.48 -48.95 -5.92
CA PHE A 6 -36.20 -47.53 -6.18
C PHE A 6 -34.77 -47.25 -5.76
N THR A 7 -33.89 -47.01 -6.74
CA THR A 7 -32.58 -46.39 -6.57
C THR A 7 -32.77 -44.89 -6.76
N GLN A 8 -32.58 -44.11 -5.69
CA GLN A 8 -32.45 -42.66 -5.77
C GLN A 8 -30.98 -42.33 -6.05
N THR A 9 -30.72 -41.78 -7.24
CA THR A 9 -29.44 -41.18 -7.58
C THR A 9 -29.48 -39.73 -7.07
N MET A 10 -28.67 -39.42 -6.06
CA MET A 10 -28.53 -38.07 -5.53
C MET A 10 -27.48 -37.35 -6.39
N ALA A 11 -27.91 -36.40 -7.22
CA ALA A 11 -27.03 -35.51 -7.94
C ALA A 11 -26.56 -34.40 -6.99
N ILE A 12 -25.27 -34.39 -6.65
CA ILE A 12 -24.63 -33.29 -5.92
C ILE A 12 -24.33 -32.21 -6.97
N CYS A 13 -25.11 -31.13 -6.92
CA CYS A 13 -24.80 -29.92 -7.68
C CYS A 13 -23.71 -29.18 -6.88
N LEU A 14 -22.47 -29.26 -7.32
CA LEU A 14 -21.36 -28.48 -6.78
C LEU A 14 -21.39 -27.12 -7.47
N SER A 15 -22.07 -26.14 -6.87
CA SER A 15 -21.89 -24.74 -7.24
C SER A 15 -20.59 -24.27 -6.63
N LEU A 16 -19.53 -24.19 -7.44
CA LEU A 16 -18.30 -23.49 -7.10
C LEU A 16 -18.64 -21.99 -7.06
N VAL A 17 -18.86 -21.45 -5.86
CA VAL A 17 -18.80 -20.01 -5.66
C VAL A 17 -17.31 -19.70 -5.51
N VAL A 18 -16.73 -19.09 -6.54
CA VAL A 18 -15.46 -18.38 -6.36
C VAL A 18 -15.83 -17.12 -5.59
N VAL A 19 -15.82 -17.22 -4.26
CA VAL A 19 -15.63 -16.04 -3.41
C VAL A 19 -14.14 -15.76 -3.54
N GLY A 20 -13.77 -14.73 -4.30
CA GLY A 20 -12.46 -14.09 -4.06
C GLY A 20 -12.43 -13.76 -2.57
N ALA A 21 -11.48 -14.31 -1.85
CA ALA A 21 -11.39 -14.09 -0.41
C ALA A 21 -11.20 -12.58 -0.20
N VAL A 22 -12.23 -11.91 0.31
CA VAL A 22 -12.07 -10.59 0.92
C VAL A 22 -11.01 -10.80 2.00
N ASN A 23 -9.89 -10.10 1.91
CA ASN A 23 -8.90 -10.14 2.97
C ASN A 23 -9.58 -9.59 4.21
N GLY A 24 -9.78 -10.45 5.22
CA GLY A 24 -10.96 -10.44 6.06
C GLY A 24 -11.31 -9.14 6.77
N ASP A 25 -10.32 -8.25 7.00
CA ASP A 25 -10.54 -7.00 7.71
C ASP A 25 -9.99 -5.73 7.02
N LEU A 26 -9.02 -5.85 6.09
CA LEU A 26 -8.45 -4.70 5.36
C LEU A 26 -9.25 -4.45 4.08
N ILE A 27 -9.80 -3.24 3.96
CA ILE A 27 -10.68 -2.81 2.87
C ILE A 27 -9.91 -2.14 1.74
N GLY A 28 -8.94 -1.28 2.07
CA GLY A 28 -8.11 -0.59 1.08
C GLY A 28 -6.79 -0.20 1.70
N TYR A 29 -5.71 -0.26 0.93
CA TYR A 29 -4.40 0.23 1.32
C TYR A 29 -3.73 0.89 0.11
N TRP A 30 -3.48 2.19 0.23
CA TRP A 30 -2.84 3.04 -0.77
C TRP A 30 -1.48 3.50 -0.22
N PRO A 31 -0.37 2.84 -0.61
CA PRO A 31 0.98 3.26 -0.25
C PRO A 31 1.37 4.59 -0.90
N LEU A 32 0.70 5.01 -1.98
CA LEU A 32 0.99 6.25 -2.70
C LEU A 32 2.41 6.35 -3.29
N ASP A 33 3.03 5.19 -3.53
CA ASP A 33 4.36 5.00 -4.11
C ASP A 33 4.42 5.30 -5.63
N GLY A 34 4.15 6.54 -6.01
CA GLY A 34 4.20 6.99 -7.40
C GLY A 34 2.92 6.70 -8.22
N ASN A 35 1.91 6.09 -7.60
CA ASN A 35 0.57 5.86 -8.16
C ASN A 35 -0.51 5.95 -7.06
N GLY A 36 -1.77 5.72 -7.42
CA GLY A 36 -2.88 5.63 -6.47
C GLY A 36 -3.40 4.20 -6.30
N ASP A 37 -2.59 3.18 -6.54
CA ASP A 37 -3.07 1.80 -6.58
C ASP A 37 -3.43 1.29 -5.17
N ASP A 38 -4.50 0.48 -5.08
CA ASP A 38 -4.90 -0.22 -3.86
C ASP A 38 -4.25 -1.60 -3.83
N ILE A 39 -3.38 -1.84 -2.85
CA ILE A 39 -2.67 -3.11 -2.69
C ILE A 39 -3.32 -4.07 -1.68
N SER A 40 -4.50 -3.73 -1.13
CA SER A 40 -5.26 -4.63 -0.26
C SER A 40 -5.78 -5.88 -0.97
N GLY A 41 -5.88 -5.84 -2.30
CA GLY A 41 -6.47 -6.87 -3.14
C GLY A 41 -7.97 -6.69 -3.41
N ASN A 42 -8.60 -5.63 -2.90
CA ASN A 42 -10.02 -5.37 -3.13
C ASN A 42 -10.30 -4.49 -4.36
N GLY A 43 -9.26 -3.89 -4.96
CA GLY A 43 -9.35 -3.18 -6.24
C GLY A 43 -9.93 -1.78 -6.14
N LEU A 44 -9.78 -1.11 -4.99
CA LEU A 44 -10.22 0.27 -4.77
C LEU A 44 -9.15 1.26 -5.26
N ASN A 45 -8.59 1.06 -6.45
CA ASN A 45 -7.54 1.92 -7.00
C ASN A 45 -8.03 3.38 -7.05
N GLY A 46 -7.25 4.27 -6.47
CA GLY A 46 -7.44 5.71 -6.50
C GLY A 46 -6.89 6.38 -7.75
N MET A 47 -7.47 7.51 -8.10
CA MET A 47 -7.02 8.35 -9.22
C MET A 47 -6.50 9.70 -8.71
N PRO A 48 -5.17 9.88 -8.59
CA PRO A 48 -4.57 11.18 -8.28
C PRO A 48 -4.98 12.25 -9.31
N THR A 49 -5.53 13.37 -8.84
CA THR A 49 -6.14 14.43 -9.63
C THR A 49 -5.73 15.81 -9.09
N GLY A 50 -5.62 16.80 -9.97
CA GLY A 50 -5.37 18.20 -9.57
C GLY A 50 -3.89 18.50 -9.28
N ASP A 51 -3.63 19.43 -8.35
CA ASP A 51 -2.29 19.87 -7.95
C ASP A 51 -1.65 18.96 -6.90
N PHE A 52 -0.83 18.01 -7.35
CA PHE A 52 -0.07 17.11 -6.50
C PHE A 52 1.29 16.75 -7.10
N LEU A 53 2.20 16.26 -6.25
CA LEU A 53 3.49 15.71 -6.64
C LEU A 53 3.77 14.43 -5.84
N PHE A 54 4.34 13.42 -6.48
CA PHE A 54 4.99 12.33 -5.73
C PHE A 54 6.38 12.78 -5.29
N THR A 55 6.76 12.47 -4.05
CA THR A 55 8.02 12.93 -3.46
C THR A 55 8.74 11.81 -2.71
N ASP A 56 10.06 11.90 -2.63
CA ASP A 56 10.89 10.96 -1.87
C ASP A 56 10.96 11.32 -0.37
N ASP A 57 10.17 12.31 0.09
CA ASP A 57 10.00 12.64 1.51
C ASP A 57 8.94 11.70 2.08
N VAL A 58 9.35 10.73 2.88
CA VAL A 58 8.50 9.67 3.45
C VAL A 58 8.73 9.55 4.96
N PRO A 59 7.80 8.95 5.73
CA PRO A 59 7.99 8.73 7.16
C PRO A 59 9.27 7.96 7.49
N ASP A 60 9.86 8.28 8.65
CA ASP A 60 11.11 7.68 9.09
C ASP A 60 10.99 6.16 9.22
N GLY A 61 11.86 5.43 8.51
CA GLY A 61 11.90 3.97 8.54
C GLY A 61 11.02 3.29 7.48
N LEU A 62 10.27 4.08 6.71
CA LEU A 62 9.56 3.60 5.53
C LEU A 62 10.35 3.88 4.25
N SER A 63 9.90 3.31 3.14
CA SER A 63 10.53 3.44 1.84
C SER A 63 9.45 3.55 0.78
N GLY A 64 9.72 4.27 -0.31
CA GLY A 64 8.73 4.49 -1.35
C GLY A 64 8.63 5.96 -1.69
N GLN A 65 7.42 6.44 -1.97
CA GLN A 65 7.11 7.84 -2.22
C GLN A 65 5.83 8.24 -1.50
N SER A 66 5.77 9.49 -1.05
CA SER A 66 4.53 10.10 -0.56
C SER A 66 3.89 10.99 -1.62
N ILE A 67 2.64 11.42 -1.38
CA ILE A 67 2.01 12.48 -2.16
C ILE A 67 2.06 13.83 -1.42
N HIS A 68 2.60 14.86 -2.07
CA HIS A 68 2.52 16.25 -1.64
C HIS A 68 1.38 16.95 -2.37
N ILE A 69 0.33 17.29 -1.64
CA ILE A 69 -0.92 17.86 -2.14
C ILE A 69 -0.91 19.38 -1.95
N ASN A 70 -1.28 20.11 -3.01
CA ASN A 70 -1.36 21.58 -3.04
C ASN A 70 -0.06 22.28 -2.56
N PRO A 71 1.13 21.94 -3.11
CA PRO A 71 2.43 22.40 -2.62
C PRO A 71 2.60 23.92 -2.55
N GLU A 72 1.96 24.64 -3.47
CA GLU A 72 2.03 26.11 -3.55
C GLU A 72 0.80 26.80 -2.93
N GLY A 73 -0.08 26.03 -2.28
CA GLY A 73 -1.34 26.47 -1.71
C GLY A 73 -2.56 25.98 -2.47
N VAL A 74 -3.73 26.13 -1.86
CA VAL A 74 -5.01 25.69 -2.43
C VAL A 74 -5.58 26.79 -3.34
N PHE A 75 -5.75 26.47 -4.62
CA PHE A 75 -6.34 27.37 -5.61
C PHE A 75 -7.68 26.83 -6.12
N PRO A 76 -8.76 27.65 -6.16
CA PRO A 76 -10.07 27.19 -6.59
C PRO A 76 -10.08 26.60 -8.00
N GLY A 77 -10.48 25.33 -8.12
CA GLY A 77 -10.55 24.58 -9.37
C GLY A 77 -9.25 23.88 -9.78
N GLU A 78 -8.21 23.94 -8.95
CA GLU A 78 -6.92 23.28 -9.15
C GLU A 78 -6.57 22.34 -7.98
N GLU A 79 -7.51 22.08 -7.07
CA GLU A 79 -7.27 21.32 -5.83
C GLU A 79 -6.74 19.91 -6.12
N GLY A 80 -5.62 19.55 -5.50
CA GLY A 80 -5.07 18.19 -5.50
C GLY A 80 -5.79 17.23 -4.56
N TYR A 81 -6.01 15.99 -4.99
CA TYR A 81 -6.61 14.90 -4.22
C TYR A 81 -6.45 13.54 -4.92
N VAL A 82 -6.83 12.46 -4.25
CA VAL A 82 -7.03 11.13 -4.87
C VAL A 82 -8.52 10.79 -4.84
N ASP A 83 -9.11 10.51 -6.00
CA ASP A 83 -10.51 10.05 -6.13
C ASP A 83 -10.58 8.53 -5.99
N LEU A 84 -11.31 8.04 -4.99
CA LEU A 84 -11.50 6.61 -4.72
C LEU A 84 -12.85 6.08 -5.24
N GLY A 85 -13.68 6.94 -5.85
CA GLY A 85 -15.04 6.59 -6.27
C GLY A 85 -15.98 6.32 -5.09
N ASN A 86 -17.06 5.56 -5.34
CA ASN A 86 -18.09 5.26 -4.33
C ASN A 86 -18.17 3.75 -4.09
N PRO A 87 -17.12 3.10 -3.57
CA PRO A 87 -17.15 1.65 -3.37
C PRO A 87 -18.06 1.28 -2.20
N ASP A 88 -18.95 0.30 -2.41
CA ASP A 88 -19.83 -0.24 -1.37
C ASP A 88 -19.04 -0.73 -0.13
N LEU A 89 -17.78 -1.14 -0.32
CA LEU A 89 -16.88 -1.59 0.75
C LEU A 89 -16.52 -0.50 1.77
N LEU A 90 -16.65 0.78 1.42
CA LEU A 90 -16.45 1.92 2.32
C LEU A 90 -17.75 2.37 3.00
N ASN A 91 -18.86 1.67 2.75
CA ASN A 91 -20.15 1.94 3.40
C ASN A 91 -20.32 1.04 4.63
N PHE A 92 -19.81 1.50 5.77
CA PHE A 92 -19.74 0.69 7.00
C PHE A 92 -21.07 0.56 7.75
N GLY A 93 -22.05 1.43 7.49
CA GLY A 93 -23.30 1.44 8.23
C GLY A 93 -23.10 1.63 9.75
N ASP A 94 -23.56 0.67 10.54
CA ASP A 94 -23.39 0.62 12.00
C ASP A 94 -22.19 -0.21 12.48
N ASN A 95 -21.37 -0.75 11.57
CA ASN A 95 -20.21 -1.56 11.91
C ASN A 95 -19.01 -0.72 12.40
N ASP A 96 -18.07 -1.42 13.03
CA ASP A 96 -16.75 -0.91 13.39
C ASP A 96 -15.88 -0.69 12.15
N TRP A 97 -14.91 0.22 12.27
CA TRP A 97 -13.95 0.49 11.21
C TRP A 97 -12.78 1.32 11.72
N THR A 98 -11.68 1.28 10.97
CA THR A 98 -10.48 2.09 11.23
C THR A 98 -10.01 2.72 9.92
N VAL A 99 -9.53 3.96 9.97
CA VAL A 99 -8.76 4.61 8.91
C VAL A 99 -7.43 5.09 9.49
N SER A 100 -6.34 4.81 8.80
CA SER A 100 -5.01 5.32 9.13
C SER A 100 -4.42 6.08 7.96
N ALA A 101 -3.54 7.03 8.28
CA ALA A 101 -2.67 7.68 7.31
C ALA A 101 -1.45 8.23 8.02
N TRP A 102 -0.31 8.24 7.33
CA TRP A 102 0.76 9.16 7.66
C TRP A 102 0.44 10.53 7.07
N MET A 103 0.68 11.58 7.83
CA MET A 103 0.57 12.96 7.35
C MET A 103 1.74 13.82 7.81
N LYS A 104 2.02 14.85 7.03
CA LYS A 104 2.94 15.93 7.40
C LYS A 104 2.41 17.24 6.87
N VAL A 105 2.39 18.27 7.70
CA VAL A 105 1.99 19.63 7.34
C VAL A 105 2.98 20.63 7.92
N ASN A 106 3.11 21.79 7.28
CA ASN A 106 4.05 22.80 7.75
C ASN A 106 3.55 23.53 9.00
N GLU A 107 2.28 23.94 8.98
CA GLU A 107 1.59 24.55 10.11
C GLU A 107 0.08 24.44 9.90
N PHE A 108 -0.68 24.46 10.99
CA PHE A 108 -2.12 24.62 10.92
C PHE A 108 -2.48 26.08 10.66
N GLY A 109 -2.61 26.43 9.37
CA GLY A 109 -3.07 27.74 8.95
C GLY A 109 -4.44 28.11 9.54
N PHE A 110 -4.56 29.31 10.13
CA PHE A 110 -5.82 29.77 10.72
C PHE A 110 -6.98 29.72 9.70
N GLY A 111 -7.99 28.90 10.00
CA GLY A 111 -9.20 28.77 9.19
C GLY A 111 -9.04 27.91 7.93
N VAL A 112 -7.88 27.27 7.73
CA VAL A 112 -7.66 26.29 6.68
C VAL A 112 -8.04 24.92 7.24
N ARG A 113 -9.12 24.33 6.76
CA ARG A 113 -9.50 22.95 7.09
C ARG A 113 -8.93 22.03 6.03
N GLY A 114 -8.40 20.88 6.44
CA GLY A 114 -7.89 19.87 5.52
C GLY A 114 -8.41 18.49 5.88
N ASN A 115 -8.99 17.81 4.89
CA ASN A 115 -9.41 16.42 5.01
C ASN A 115 -8.25 15.50 4.59
N ILE A 116 -7.87 14.57 5.47
CA ILE A 116 -6.87 13.54 5.16
C ILE A 116 -7.55 12.41 4.39
N PHE A 117 -8.66 11.90 4.94
CA PHE A 117 -9.55 10.93 4.31
C PHE A 117 -10.99 11.37 4.51
N SER A 118 -11.81 11.30 3.46
CA SER A 118 -13.24 11.56 3.56
C SER A 118 -14.07 10.54 2.78
N ASN A 119 -15.25 10.21 3.30
CA ASN A 119 -16.28 9.49 2.57
C ASN A 119 -17.65 10.11 2.88
N GLY A 120 -18.48 10.28 1.86
CA GLY A 120 -19.70 11.06 1.92
C GLY A 120 -19.45 12.57 1.88
N GLY A 121 -20.41 13.35 2.35
CA GLY A 121 -20.35 14.81 2.22
C GLY A 121 -20.96 15.57 3.38
N ASP A 122 -20.47 16.81 3.55
CA ASP A 122 -20.91 17.71 4.61
C ASP A 122 -22.11 18.56 4.19
N ASN A 123 -22.79 19.15 5.18
CA ASN A 123 -23.93 20.06 5.03
C ASN A 123 -25.15 19.45 4.30
N GLY A 124 -26.32 20.10 4.44
CA GLY A 124 -27.52 19.75 3.65
C GLY A 124 -28.16 18.39 3.95
N GLY A 125 -27.67 17.68 4.96
CA GLY A 125 -28.16 16.38 5.38
C GLY A 125 -27.44 15.19 4.76
N GLY A 126 -26.11 15.30 4.62
CA GLY A 126 -25.26 14.22 4.16
C GLY A 126 -24.84 13.26 5.27
N VAL A 127 -24.71 11.98 4.91
CA VAL A 127 -24.06 10.97 5.75
C VAL A 127 -22.55 10.97 5.43
N ARG A 128 -21.68 10.97 6.46
CA ARG A 128 -20.22 11.00 6.25
C ARG A 128 -19.41 10.43 7.40
N TYR A 129 -18.19 10.03 7.09
CA TYR A 129 -17.09 9.98 8.06
C TYR A 129 -15.82 10.60 7.46
N VAL A 130 -15.07 11.32 8.29
CA VAL A 130 -13.91 12.11 7.85
C VAL A 130 -12.84 12.09 8.93
N LEU A 131 -11.60 11.84 8.52
CA LEU A 131 -10.39 12.13 9.30
C LEU A 131 -9.77 13.42 8.75
N ALA A 132 -9.62 14.44 9.60
CA ALA A 132 -9.25 15.79 9.18
C ALA A 132 -8.50 16.56 10.27
N TYR A 133 -7.97 17.73 9.91
CA TYR A 133 -7.53 18.75 10.87
C TYR A 133 -8.40 20.02 10.84
N ILE A 134 -8.49 20.70 11.98
CA ILE A 134 -9.12 22.03 12.17
C ILE A 134 -10.63 22.09 11.87
N GLU A 135 -11.35 20.96 11.86
CA GLU A 135 -12.76 20.95 11.46
C GLU A 135 -13.64 21.90 12.30
N ASN A 136 -13.37 22.04 13.59
CA ASN A 136 -14.11 22.91 14.52
C ASN A 136 -13.48 24.30 14.73
N GLY A 137 -12.46 24.67 13.95
CA GLY A 137 -11.76 25.95 14.09
C GLY A 137 -10.75 26.00 15.26
N GLY A 138 -10.64 24.94 16.06
CA GLY A 138 -9.49 24.69 16.94
C GLY A 138 -8.42 23.89 16.19
N GLN A 139 -7.15 24.09 16.53
CA GLN A 139 -6.04 23.29 16.03
C GLN A 139 -6.14 21.89 16.67
N ALA A 140 -6.58 20.92 15.88
CA ALA A 140 -6.82 19.56 16.35
C ALA A 140 -6.90 18.60 15.16
N ILE A 141 -6.49 17.36 15.39
CA ILE A 141 -6.90 16.21 14.57
C ILE A 141 -8.28 15.76 15.01
N VAL A 142 -9.16 15.50 14.06
CA VAL A 142 -10.57 15.22 14.29
C VAL A 142 -11.00 14.02 13.46
N LEU A 143 -11.62 13.05 14.12
CA LEU A 143 -12.49 12.08 13.48
C LEU A 143 -13.93 12.56 13.62
N THR A 144 -14.61 12.78 12.51
CA THR A 144 -16.02 13.17 12.47
C THR A 144 -16.85 12.11 11.79
N THR A 145 -18.00 11.81 12.38
CA THR A 145 -19.07 11.00 11.78
C THR A 145 -20.37 11.79 11.84
N ASP A 146 -21.21 11.66 10.80
CA ASP A 146 -22.53 12.28 10.72
C ASP A 146 -23.50 11.30 10.03
N ASP A 147 -24.60 10.94 10.71
CA ASP A 147 -25.65 10.05 10.17
C ASP A 147 -26.84 10.83 9.60
N ASN A 148 -26.64 12.12 9.30
CA ASN A 148 -27.67 13.10 8.89
C ASN A 148 -28.63 13.51 10.04
N THR A 149 -28.53 12.91 11.22
CA THR A 149 -29.34 13.28 12.40
C THR A 149 -28.46 13.82 13.53
N ASP A 150 -27.42 13.05 13.87
CA ASP A 150 -26.45 13.30 14.91
C ASP A 150 -25.04 13.36 14.32
N LYS A 151 -24.30 14.41 14.70
CA LYS A 151 -22.87 14.51 14.41
C LYS A 151 -22.07 14.14 15.64
N ARG A 152 -21.11 13.22 15.50
CA ARG A 152 -20.21 12.76 16.57
C ARG A 152 -18.76 12.96 16.18
N GLN A 153 -17.94 13.35 17.15
CA GLN A 153 -16.54 13.71 16.89
C GLN A 153 -15.64 13.29 18.04
N ALA A 154 -14.52 12.64 17.74
CA ALA A 154 -13.37 12.51 18.62
C ALA A 154 -12.27 13.50 18.17
N GLN A 155 -11.58 14.13 19.12
CA GLN A 155 -10.65 15.23 18.83
C GLN A 155 -9.40 15.09 19.69
N ALA A 156 -8.24 15.22 19.05
CA ALA A 156 -6.96 15.36 19.71
C ALA A 156 -6.48 16.81 19.56
N SER A 157 -6.38 17.53 20.69
CA SER A 157 -5.98 18.94 20.70
C SER A 157 -4.52 19.11 20.31
N ALA A 158 -4.22 20.09 19.45
CA ALA A 158 -2.84 20.42 19.12
C ALA A 158 -2.04 21.00 20.29
N ASP A 159 -2.71 21.46 21.36
CA ASP A 159 -2.06 21.87 22.60
C ASP A 159 -1.37 20.69 23.33
N ASP A 160 -1.90 19.48 23.15
CA ASP A 160 -1.39 18.26 23.78
C ASP A 160 -0.60 17.38 22.79
N TYR A 161 -0.91 17.49 21.50
CA TYR A 161 -0.29 16.75 20.39
C TYR A 161 0.09 17.69 19.26
N GLU A 162 1.32 18.22 19.31
CA GLU A 162 1.89 19.04 18.23
C GLU A 162 2.11 18.16 17.00
N VAL A 163 1.28 18.34 15.95
CA VAL A 163 1.34 17.58 14.68
C VAL A 163 1.52 18.48 13.45
N ASP A 164 1.63 19.78 13.68
CA ASP A 164 1.82 20.82 12.68
C ASP A 164 3.22 21.42 12.76
N ASP A 165 4.22 20.56 12.84
CA ASP A 165 5.62 20.88 13.18
C ASP A 165 6.63 20.53 12.06
N GLU A 166 6.15 20.34 10.82
CA GLU A 166 6.93 19.87 9.67
C GLU A 166 7.49 18.43 9.82
N ALA A 167 6.99 17.64 10.78
CA ALA A 167 7.31 16.21 10.91
C ALA A 167 6.19 15.30 10.39
N TRP A 168 6.54 14.05 10.14
CA TRP A 168 5.60 12.98 9.83
C TRP A 168 4.95 12.48 11.11
N HIS A 169 3.62 12.39 11.11
CA HIS A 169 2.83 11.81 12.20
C HIS A 169 1.89 10.74 11.66
N HIS A 170 1.78 9.63 12.39
CA HIS A 170 0.84 8.57 12.07
C HIS A 170 -0.48 8.82 12.78
N ILE A 171 -1.55 9.03 12.01
CA ILE A 171 -2.86 9.42 12.52
C ILE A 171 -3.86 8.31 12.23
N VAL A 172 -4.63 7.93 13.25
CA VAL A 172 -5.66 6.90 13.13
C VAL A 172 -7.00 7.42 13.65
N GLY A 173 -8.05 7.27 12.86
CA GLY A 173 -9.44 7.45 13.28
C GLY A 173 -10.14 6.08 13.34
N GLN A 174 -10.84 5.80 14.43
CA GLN A 174 -11.50 4.51 14.64
C GLN A 174 -12.90 4.67 15.22
N ARG A 175 -13.82 3.80 14.79
CA ARG A 175 -15.08 3.50 15.47
C ARG A 175 -15.03 2.08 16.03
N GLU A 176 -15.35 1.93 17.31
CA GLU A 176 -15.53 0.65 17.99
C GLU A 176 -16.82 0.72 18.82
N ASP A 177 -17.83 -0.09 18.48
CA ASP A 177 -19.17 -0.06 19.05
C ASP A 177 -19.75 1.37 19.10
N THR A 178 -19.82 1.93 20.32
CA THR A 178 -20.38 3.25 20.61
C THR A 178 -19.31 4.32 20.82
N GLU A 179 -18.07 4.06 20.42
CA GLU A 179 -16.90 4.86 20.75
C GLU A 179 -16.16 5.27 19.48
N LEU A 180 -15.79 6.55 19.42
CA LEU A 180 -14.90 7.10 18.41
C LEU A 180 -13.55 7.41 19.06
N ARG A 181 -12.46 7.10 18.36
CA ARG A 181 -11.10 7.36 18.84
C ARG A 181 -10.23 8.00 17.77
N VAL A 182 -9.29 8.81 18.24
CA VAL A 182 -8.17 9.34 17.46
C VAL A 182 -6.88 8.92 18.14
N TYR A 183 -5.96 8.34 17.38
CA TYR A 183 -4.61 8.04 17.83
C TYR A 183 -3.60 8.87 17.04
N ILE A 184 -2.54 9.29 17.72
CA ILE A 184 -1.41 10.04 17.14
C ILE A 184 -0.13 9.29 17.54
N ASP A 185 0.68 8.90 16.56
CA ASP A 185 1.94 8.18 16.74
C ASP A 185 1.81 6.91 17.58
N GLY A 186 0.66 6.25 17.47
CA GLY A 186 0.33 5.01 18.17
C GLY A 186 -0.25 5.20 19.59
N GLU A 187 -0.38 6.43 20.08
CA GLU A 187 -0.96 6.73 21.38
C GLU A 187 -2.41 7.24 21.25
N LEU A 188 -3.30 6.82 22.17
CA LEU A 188 -4.69 7.32 22.22
C LEU A 188 -4.70 8.81 22.57
N ALA A 189 -5.10 9.64 21.60
CA ALA A 189 -4.99 11.09 21.68
C ALA A 189 -6.33 11.80 21.91
N GLY A 190 -7.44 11.17 21.54
CA GLY A 190 -8.78 11.69 21.79
C GLY A 190 -9.86 10.64 21.66
N GLU A 191 -10.96 10.79 22.39
CA GLU A 191 -12.08 9.85 22.35
C GLU A 191 -13.44 10.55 22.49
N ASN A 192 -14.48 9.89 22.00
CA ASN A 192 -15.88 10.22 22.23
C ASN A 192 -16.66 8.93 22.45
N LEU A 193 -17.20 8.76 23.65
CA LEU A 193 -17.85 7.52 24.09
C LEU A 193 -19.39 7.57 23.93
N ASP A 194 -19.90 8.56 23.21
CA ASP A 194 -21.33 8.88 23.13
C ASP A 194 -21.91 8.67 21.71
N VAL A 195 -21.52 7.63 20.97
CA VAL A 195 -22.25 7.27 19.73
C VAL A 195 -23.59 6.62 20.11
N PRO A 196 -24.74 7.14 19.64
CA PRO A 196 -26.06 6.70 20.12
C PRO A 196 -26.51 5.36 19.51
N ASP A 197 -27.49 4.72 20.15
CA ASP A 197 -28.15 3.54 19.58
C ASP A 197 -28.81 3.88 18.24
N GLY A 198 -28.61 3.02 17.23
CA GLY A 198 -29.17 3.21 15.89
C GLY A 198 -28.38 4.18 15.01
N TYR A 199 -27.17 4.57 15.43
CA TYR A 199 -26.24 5.37 14.65
C TYR A 199 -25.70 4.59 13.45
N ASP A 200 -26.19 4.94 12.27
CA ASP A 200 -25.98 4.20 11.04
C ASP A 200 -25.46 5.13 9.94
N LEU A 201 -24.25 4.87 9.47
CA LEU A 201 -23.61 5.61 8.39
C LEU A 201 -23.99 5.04 7.01
N SER A 202 -25.07 4.29 6.89
CA SER A 202 -25.58 3.82 5.60
C SER A 202 -26.02 5.00 4.73
N GLY A 203 -25.25 5.26 3.67
CA GLY A 203 -25.48 6.40 2.76
C GLY A 203 -24.27 7.29 2.50
N THR A 204 -23.09 6.93 3.00
CA THR A 204 -21.83 7.61 2.62
C THR A 204 -21.55 7.57 1.12
N ASP A 205 -22.07 6.57 0.41
CA ASP A 205 -22.00 6.39 -1.05
C ASP A 205 -22.73 7.46 -1.86
N GLN A 206 -23.44 8.40 -1.21
CA GLN A 206 -24.03 9.58 -1.85
C GLN A 206 -22.99 10.44 -2.60
N LEU A 207 -21.72 10.37 -2.20
CA LEU A 207 -20.58 11.05 -2.82
C LEU A 207 -19.35 10.13 -2.82
N PRO A 208 -18.37 10.39 -3.69
CA PRO A 208 -17.13 9.63 -3.66
C PRO A 208 -16.35 9.79 -2.36
N ALA A 209 -15.55 8.78 -2.05
CA ALA A 209 -14.49 8.85 -1.07
C ALA A 209 -13.26 9.49 -1.68
N TYR A 210 -12.51 10.22 -0.86
CA TYR A 210 -11.33 10.96 -1.28
C TYR A 210 -10.20 10.89 -0.26
N ILE A 211 -8.97 10.93 -0.75
CA ILE A 211 -7.78 11.29 0.03
C ILE A 211 -7.43 12.74 -0.28
N GLY A 212 -7.30 13.59 0.74
CA GLY A 212 -6.85 14.97 0.59
C GLY A 212 -7.92 16.03 0.31
N ILE A 213 -9.21 15.68 0.23
CA ILE A 213 -10.30 16.65 0.01
C ILE A 213 -11.64 16.17 0.59
N GLY A 214 -12.63 17.05 0.67
CA GLY A 214 -14.02 16.71 0.95
C GLY A 214 -14.98 17.35 -0.05
N ALA A 215 -16.26 17.01 0.06
CA ALA A 215 -17.31 17.57 -0.79
C ALA A 215 -18.58 17.91 0.01
N ASP A 216 -19.29 18.94 -0.45
CA ASP A 216 -20.61 19.30 0.06
C ASP A 216 -21.68 18.36 -0.50
N ALA A 217 -22.51 17.77 0.36
CA ALA A 217 -23.50 16.76 -0.02
C ALA A 217 -24.61 17.29 -0.94
N GLY A 218 -24.93 18.59 -0.87
CA GLY A 218 -26.00 19.18 -1.67
C GLY A 218 -25.56 19.56 -3.08
N SER A 219 -24.35 20.10 -3.21
CA SER A 219 -23.82 20.67 -4.46
C SER A 219 -22.76 19.81 -5.14
N GLY A 220 -22.12 18.90 -4.41
CA GLY A 220 -20.94 18.17 -4.86
C GLY A 220 -19.70 19.06 -5.03
N ALA A 221 -19.75 20.30 -4.54
CA ALA A 221 -18.60 21.20 -4.63
C ALA A 221 -17.51 20.75 -3.65
N PHE A 222 -16.27 20.76 -4.13
CA PHE A 222 -15.11 20.46 -3.31
C PHE A 222 -14.90 21.50 -2.21
N GLU A 223 -14.47 21.04 -1.05
CA GLU A 223 -14.16 21.84 0.13
C GLU A 223 -13.11 21.17 1.02
N LYS A 224 -12.52 21.95 1.93
CA LYS A 224 -11.58 21.47 2.96
C LYS A 224 -10.38 20.70 2.37
N SER A 225 -9.84 21.23 1.28
CA SER A 225 -8.66 20.65 0.62
C SER A 225 -7.47 20.63 1.56
N PHE A 226 -6.82 19.48 1.62
CA PHE A 226 -5.60 19.26 2.37
C PHE A 226 -4.44 20.02 1.73
N GLN A 227 -3.50 20.48 2.54
CA GLN A 227 -2.25 21.06 2.06
C GLN A 227 -1.09 20.48 2.88
N GLY A 228 -0.26 19.66 2.24
CA GLY A 228 0.85 18.96 2.88
C GLY A 228 1.08 17.59 2.26
N TRP A 229 1.74 16.70 2.99
CA TRP A 229 2.04 15.35 2.55
C TRP A 229 1.13 14.32 3.21
N ILE A 230 0.76 13.30 2.44
CA ILE A 230 0.04 12.11 2.90
C ILE A 230 0.81 10.88 2.40
N ASP A 231 0.85 9.85 3.22
CA ASP A 231 1.43 8.57 2.88
C ASP A 231 0.67 7.42 3.56
N ASP A 232 0.81 6.20 3.04
CA ASP A 232 0.34 4.96 3.67
C ASP A 232 -1.11 5.02 4.22
N VAL A 233 -2.05 5.38 3.34
CA VAL A 233 -3.48 5.46 3.71
C VAL A 233 -4.08 4.07 3.71
N ALA A 234 -4.71 3.65 4.80
CA ALA A 234 -5.36 2.34 4.88
C ALA A 234 -6.69 2.38 5.63
N VAL A 235 -7.60 1.48 5.25
CA VAL A 235 -8.95 1.39 5.81
C VAL A 235 -9.28 -0.05 6.14
N TRP A 236 -9.85 -0.29 7.32
CA TRP A 236 -10.32 -1.58 7.80
C TRP A 236 -11.80 -1.52 8.17
N ASN A 237 -12.51 -2.65 8.03
CA ASN A 237 -13.90 -2.82 8.51
C ASN A 237 -13.97 -3.34 9.96
N THR A 238 -12.89 -3.15 10.72
CA THR A 238 -12.77 -3.50 12.14
C THR A 238 -12.09 -2.38 12.92
N ALA A 239 -12.30 -2.38 14.23
CA ALA A 239 -11.49 -1.61 15.15
C ALA A 239 -10.15 -2.32 15.39
N LEU A 240 -9.04 -1.70 14.95
CA LEU A 240 -7.69 -2.15 15.27
C LEU A 240 -7.35 -2.02 16.76
N THR A 241 -6.60 -3.00 17.26
CA THR A 241 -5.96 -2.94 18.58
C THR A 241 -4.75 -1.97 18.59
N GLU A 242 -4.33 -1.51 19.76
CA GLU A 242 -3.13 -0.66 19.89
C GLU A 242 -1.86 -1.33 19.32
N ASP A 243 -1.70 -2.64 19.49
CA ASP A 243 -0.57 -3.39 18.92
C ASP A 243 -0.62 -3.39 17.38
N GLN A 244 -1.81 -3.54 16.79
CA GLN A 244 -2.02 -3.44 15.34
C GLN A 244 -1.76 -2.03 14.82
N ILE A 245 -2.22 -0.99 15.53
CA ILE A 245 -1.93 0.42 15.21
C ILE A 245 -0.41 0.67 15.24
N ALA A 246 0.30 0.14 16.23
CA ALA A 246 1.74 0.28 16.34
C ALA A 246 2.53 -0.52 15.29
N ALA A 247 1.92 -1.56 14.69
CA ALA A 247 2.49 -2.32 13.58
C ALA A 247 2.36 -1.55 12.27
N VAL A 248 1.15 -1.08 11.92
CA VAL A 248 0.91 -0.35 10.66
C VAL A 248 1.66 0.99 10.62
N ALA A 249 1.85 1.65 11.77
CA ALA A 249 2.71 2.83 11.85
C ALA A 249 4.14 2.52 11.38
N LYS A 250 4.63 1.30 11.54
CA LYS A 250 5.98 0.88 11.08
C LYS A 250 5.96 0.31 9.66
N GLY A 251 4.87 0.46 8.92
CA GLY A 251 4.67 -0.14 7.60
C GLY A 251 4.43 -1.66 7.66
N ASP A 252 4.16 -2.23 8.84
CA ASP A 252 3.90 -3.67 8.98
C ASP A 252 2.41 -3.98 8.77
N PHE A 253 2.06 -4.26 7.52
CA PHE A 253 0.73 -4.72 7.11
C PHE A 253 0.65 -6.25 6.95
N SER A 254 1.65 -7.00 7.46
CA SER A 254 1.77 -8.45 7.23
C SER A 254 0.58 -9.27 7.76
N GLU A 255 -0.12 -8.76 8.76
CA GLU A 255 -1.32 -9.38 9.32
C GLU A 255 -2.49 -9.41 8.33
N TRP A 256 -2.65 -8.37 7.50
CA TRP A 256 -3.79 -8.22 6.60
C TRP A 256 -3.47 -8.49 5.14
N LEU A 257 -2.23 -8.31 4.71
CA LEU A 257 -1.86 -8.59 3.32
C LEU A 257 -1.68 -10.09 3.06
N GLY A 258 -1.79 -10.95 4.08
CA GLY A 258 -2.27 -12.34 3.98
C GLY A 258 -1.60 -13.27 2.97
N GLY A 259 -0.44 -12.88 2.42
CA GLY A 259 0.23 -13.57 1.33
C GLY A 259 1.55 -12.91 0.92
N GLY A 260 2.35 -12.43 1.88
CA GLY A 260 3.66 -11.83 1.59
C GLY A 260 3.56 -10.56 0.74
N VAL A 261 4.71 -9.95 0.47
CA VAL A 261 4.82 -8.90 -0.56
C VAL A 261 4.28 -9.48 -1.88
N ALA A 262 3.44 -8.79 -2.67
CA ALA A 262 2.91 -9.39 -3.92
C ALA A 262 4.05 -9.97 -4.78
N GLY A 263 3.98 -11.25 -5.16
CA GLY A 263 5.09 -11.95 -5.82
C GLY A 263 6.13 -12.61 -4.89
N ASP A 264 6.05 -12.46 -3.58
CA ASP A 264 6.77 -13.27 -2.58
C ASP A 264 6.06 -14.62 -2.43
N PHE A 265 6.38 -15.54 -3.33
CA PHE A 265 5.71 -16.84 -3.40
C PHE A 265 6.16 -17.79 -2.29
N ASN A 266 7.29 -17.50 -1.63
CA ASN A 266 7.83 -18.32 -0.55
C ASN A 266 7.45 -17.81 0.85
N GLY A 267 6.86 -16.62 0.96
CA GLY A 267 6.40 -16.02 2.21
C GLY A 267 7.55 -15.58 3.13
N SER A 268 8.71 -15.22 2.56
CA SER A 268 9.87 -14.75 3.33
C SER A 268 9.73 -13.31 3.81
N GLY A 269 8.75 -12.57 3.30
CA GLY A 269 8.60 -11.14 3.48
C GLY A 269 9.48 -10.31 2.54
N ALA A 270 10.21 -10.95 1.62
CA ALA A 270 11.05 -10.28 0.62
C ALA A 270 10.72 -10.78 -0.78
N ARG A 271 10.61 -9.85 -1.73
CA ARG A 271 10.50 -10.15 -3.16
C ARG A 271 11.90 -10.27 -3.75
N ASP A 272 12.39 -11.49 -3.99
CA ASP A 272 13.77 -11.72 -4.40
C ASP A 272 13.92 -12.82 -5.48
N VAL A 273 15.16 -13.15 -5.83
CA VAL A 273 15.46 -14.12 -6.89
C VAL A 273 14.93 -15.53 -6.62
N ALA A 274 14.66 -15.90 -5.35
CA ALA A 274 14.07 -17.19 -5.02
C ALA A 274 12.62 -17.30 -5.51
N ASP A 275 11.88 -16.19 -5.51
CA ASP A 275 10.51 -16.15 -6.04
C ASP A 275 10.49 -16.26 -7.57
N LEU A 276 11.48 -15.68 -8.26
CA LEU A 276 11.63 -15.83 -9.71
C LEU A 276 11.91 -17.28 -10.12
N ASP A 277 12.67 -18.01 -9.31
CA ASP A 277 12.92 -19.44 -9.52
C ASP A 277 11.64 -20.27 -9.27
N MET A 278 10.82 -19.87 -8.29
CA MET A 278 9.51 -20.50 -8.06
C MET A 278 8.52 -20.22 -9.20
N LEU A 279 8.46 -18.99 -9.69
CA LEU A 279 7.63 -18.61 -10.82
C LEU A 279 8.04 -19.39 -12.08
N ALA A 280 9.33 -19.49 -12.38
CA ALA A 280 9.84 -20.31 -13.48
C ALA A 280 9.42 -21.79 -13.35
N ALA A 281 9.45 -22.35 -12.14
CA ALA A 281 9.00 -23.71 -11.90
C ALA A 281 7.47 -23.90 -12.07
N ALA A 282 6.68 -22.85 -11.90
CA ALA A 282 5.22 -22.85 -12.05
C ALA A 282 4.75 -22.58 -13.49
N MET A 283 5.62 -22.04 -14.36
CA MET A 283 5.29 -21.71 -15.75
C MET A 283 4.77 -22.92 -16.54
N GLY A 284 3.76 -22.66 -17.38
CA GLY A 284 2.98 -23.68 -18.08
C GLY A 284 1.84 -24.29 -17.26
N GLY A 285 1.68 -23.86 -16.01
CA GLY A 285 0.56 -24.17 -15.14
C GLY A 285 -0.58 -23.16 -15.22
N ASN A 286 -1.51 -23.29 -14.29
CA ASN A 286 -2.68 -22.42 -14.11
C ASN A 286 -2.95 -22.15 -12.62
N ASP A 287 -1.88 -22.18 -11.83
CA ASP A 287 -1.96 -21.85 -10.41
C ASP A 287 -2.12 -20.35 -10.25
N ALA A 288 -3.27 -19.94 -9.72
CA ALA A 288 -3.64 -18.54 -9.56
C ALA A 288 -2.65 -17.76 -8.66
N THR A 289 -1.87 -18.45 -7.82
CA THR A 289 -0.81 -17.78 -7.02
C THR A 289 0.29 -17.18 -7.89
N PHE A 290 0.55 -17.75 -9.08
CA PHE A 290 1.62 -17.30 -9.97
C PHE A 290 1.09 -16.56 -11.22
N ASP A 291 -0.22 -16.41 -11.35
CA ASP A 291 -0.91 -15.69 -12.44
C ASP A 291 -1.08 -14.22 -12.03
N LEU A 292 -0.04 -13.42 -12.27
CA LEU A 292 0.06 -12.03 -11.82
C LEU A 292 -0.71 -11.07 -12.73
N ASN A 293 -0.88 -11.42 -14.00
CA ASN A 293 -1.63 -10.59 -14.95
C ASN A 293 -3.13 -10.98 -15.01
N ASN A 294 -3.55 -12.01 -14.27
CA ASN A 294 -4.91 -12.54 -14.17
C ASN A 294 -5.50 -12.99 -15.54
N ASP A 295 -4.67 -13.51 -16.44
CA ASP A 295 -5.10 -14.02 -17.74
C ASP A 295 -5.50 -15.51 -17.73
N GLY A 296 -5.29 -16.18 -16.60
CA GLY A 296 -5.60 -17.59 -16.38
C GLY A 296 -4.47 -18.56 -16.77
N GLN A 297 -3.29 -18.06 -17.13
CA GLN A 297 -2.12 -18.85 -17.53
C GLN A 297 -0.84 -18.35 -16.87
N VAL A 298 -0.10 -19.24 -16.20
CA VAL A 298 1.22 -18.88 -15.66
C VAL A 298 2.26 -18.96 -16.77
N ASN A 299 2.72 -17.82 -17.27
CA ASN A 299 3.57 -17.72 -18.44
C ASN A 299 4.62 -16.58 -18.36
N TYR A 300 5.26 -16.27 -19.49
CA TYR A 300 6.32 -15.25 -19.53
C TYR A 300 5.80 -13.84 -19.22
N ASP A 301 4.53 -13.56 -19.51
CA ASP A 301 3.91 -12.27 -19.22
C ASP A 301 3.81 -12.04 -17.70
N ASP A 302 3.52 -13.07 -16.89
CA ASP A 302 3.58 -12.98 -15.42
C ASP A 302 5.00 -12.72 -14.93
N ARG A 303 5.99 -13.30 -15.59
CA ARG A 303 7.39 -13.06 -15.25
C ARG A 303 7.80 -11.62 -15.52
N VAL A 304 7.33 -11.05 -16.62
CA VAL A 304 7.49 -9.63 -16.90
C VAL A 304 6.79 -8.81 -15.83
N GLU A 305 5.55 -9.14 -15.45
CA GLU A 305 4.83 -8.44 -14.39
C GLU A 305 5.57 -8.47 -13.06
N TRP A 306 6.12 -9.63 -12.66
CA TRP A 306 6.89 -9.75 -11.43
C TRP A 306 8.16 -8.88 -11.43
N VAL A 307 8.93 -8.90 -12.53
CA VAL A 307 10.23 -8.20 -12.62
C VAL A 307 10.03 -6.70 -12.81
N VAL A 308 9.09 -6.34 -13.67
CA VAL A 308 8.88 -4.98 -14.15
C VAL A 308 7.83 -4.24 -13.34
N GLY A 309 6.64 -4.83 -13.20
CA GLY A 309 5.50 -4.20 -12.54
C GLY A 309 5.68 -4.19 -11.03
N LEU A 310 5.98 -5.36 -10.46
CA LEU A 310 6.13 -5.52 -9.03
C LEU A 310 7.52 -5.05 -8.55
N SER A 311 8.60 -5.69 -9.00
CA SER A 311 9.96 -5.46 -8.45
C SER A 311 10.66 -4.20 -8.94
N ASN A 312 10.12 -3.55 -9.96
CA ASN A 312 10.72 -2.42 -10.66
C ASN A 312 12.23 -2.58 -10.95
N THR A 313 12.62 -3.73 -11.49
CA THR A 313 13.97 -3.97 -12.02
C THR A 313 13.93 -4.45 -13.47
N TYR A 314 15.05 -4.88 -14.06
CA TYR A 314 15.18 -5.27 -15.45
C TYR A 314 15.22 -6.80 -15.63
N ILE A 315 14.65 -7.29 -16.74
CA ILE A 315 14.97 -8.62 -17.23
C ILE A 315 16.45 -8.63 -17.59
N GLY A 316 17.25 -9.44 -16.89
CA GLY A 316 18.71 -9.45 -17.04
C GLY A 316 19.49 -8.99 -15.81
N ASP A 317 18.84 -8.38 -14.82
CA ASP A 317 19.44 -8.05 -13.52
C ASP A 317 19.58 -9.32 -12.67
N ALA A 318 20.68 -10.04 -12.86
CA ALA A 318 20.92 -11.36 -12.26
C ALA A 318 21.34 -11.29 -10.79
N ASN A 319 21.95 -10.18 -10.37
CA ASN A 319 22.35 -9.97 -8.98
C ASN A 319 21.31 -9.18 -8.17
N PHE A 320 20.22 -8.75 -8.81
CA PHE A 320 19.08 -8.06 -8.22
C PHE A 320 19.46 -6.72 -7.57
N ASP A 321 20.39 -5.98 -8.21
CA ASP A 321 20.88 -4.68 -7.74
C ASP A 321 20.14 -3.47 -8.35
N GLY A 322 19.06 -3.72 -9.08
CA GLY A 322 18.21 -2.73 -9.72
C GLY A 322 18.74 -2.25 -11.08
N GLN A 323 19.83 -2.84 -11.58
CA GLN A 323 20.49 -2.46 -12.82
C GLN A 323 20.74 -3.68 -13.69
N PHE A 324 20.57 -3.51 -15.01
CA PHE A 324 21.04 -4.51 -15.97
C PHE A 324 22.33 -4.01 -16.64
N ASN A 325 23.48 -4.57 -16.27
CA ASN A 325 24.79 -4.14 -16.76
C ASN A 325 25.83 -5.27 -16.79
N SER A 326 27.09 -4.93 -17.05
CA SER A 326 28.18 -5.92 -17.11
C SER A 326 28.38 -6.76 -15.84
N SER A 327 27.97 -6.30 -14.65
CA SER A 327 28.03 -7.08 -13.40
C SER A 327 27.16 -8.34 -13.46
N ASP A 328 25.99 -8.26 -14.08
CA ASP A 328 25.09 -9.40 -14.27
C ASP A 328 25.71 -10.47 -15.13
N PHE A 329 26.36 -10.06 -16.23
CA PHE A 329 27.08 -10.99 -17.09
C PHE A 329 28.23 -11.68 -16.36
N VAL A 330 28.94 -10.95 -15.48
CA VAL A 330 29.99 -11.57 -14.66
C VAL A 330 29.38 -12.61 -13.71
N ALA A 331 28.21 -12.34 -13.11
CA ALA A 331 27.53 -13.29 -12.24
C ALA A 331 27.12 -14.57 -13.00
N VAL A 332 26.37 -14.44 -14.10
CA VAL A 332 25.82 -15.60 -14.82
C VAL A 332 26.90 -16.43 -15.54
N PHE A 333 27.94 -15.80 -16.12
CA PHE A 333 29.05 -16.55 -16.71
C PHE A 333 29.96 -17.20 -15.66
N GLY A 334 29.95 -16.69 -14.42
CA GLY A 334 30.61 -17.32 -13.29
C GLY A 334 30.04 -18.70 -12.94
N ALA A 335 28.74 -18.92 -13.20
CA ALA A 335 28.08 -20.22 -13.00
C ALA A 335 28.48 -21.29 -14.03
N ALA A 336 29.05 -20.87 -15.18
CA ALA A 336 29.49 -21.74 -16.26
C ALA A 336 28.40 -22.68 -16.85
N LYS A 337 27.14 -22.23 -16.87
CA LYS A 337 25.98 -23.01 -17.37
C LYS A 337 25.53 -22.67 -18.79
N TYR A 338 26.05 -21.60 -19.40
CA TYR A 338 25.66 -21.15 -20.74
C TYR A 338 25.81 -22.24 -21.81
N GLU A 339 24.71 -22.56 -22.51
CA GLU A 339 24.67 -23.55 -23.60
C GLU A 339 25.15 -24.95 -23.20
N THR A 340 25.11 -25.28 -21.89
CA THR A 340 25.51 -26.60 -21.37
C THR A 340 24.34 -27.58 -21.29
N GLY A 341 23.10 -27.08 -21.30
CA GLY A 341 21.88 -27.85 -21.06
C GLY A 341 21.64 -28.23 -19.60
N GLN A 342 22.49 -27.77 -18.67
CA GLN A 342 22.24 -27.90 -17.23
C GLN A 342 21.10 -26.97 -16.78
N ASP A 343 20.40 -27.34 -15.72
CA ASP A 343 19.39 -26.48 -15.11
C ASP A 343 20.06 -25.22 -14.53
N ALA A 344 19.47 -24.05 -14.78
CA ALA A 344 19.94 -22.76 -14.29
C ALA A 344 18.81 -22.03 -13.55
N THR A 345 19.17 -21.28 -12.50
CA THR A 345 18.28 -20.33 -11.82
C THR A 345 18.37 -18.94 -12.46
N TRP A 346 17.55 -17.99 -12.00
CA TRP A 346 17.63 -16.58 -12.42
C TRP A 346 19.06 -16.01 -12.29
N ALA A 347 19.67 -16.18 -11.12
CA ALA A 347 21.01 -15.68 -10.82
C ALA A 347 22.12 -16.40 -11.64
N GLU A 348 21.81 -17.53 -12.25
CA GLU A 348 22.69 -18.30 -13.12
C GLU A 348 22.38 -18.10 -14.62
N GLY A 349 21.39 -17.26 -14.95
CA GLY A 349 21.10 -16.78 -16.29
C GLY A 349 19.79 -17.24 -16.93
N ASP A 350 18.90 -17.93 -16.20
CA ASP A 350 17.56 -18.29 -16.69
C ASP A 350 16.60 -17.08 -16.64
N TRP A 351 16.76 -16.13 -17.57
CA TRP A 351 15.99 -14.89 -17.66
C TRP A 351 14.73 -14.98 -18.53
N ASN A 352 14.49 -16.09 -19.22
CA ASN A 352 13.18 -16.41 -19.80
C ASN A 352 12.31 -17.40 -18.98
N GLY A 353 12.89 -18.11 -18.01
CA GLY A 353 12.19 -19.01 -17.09
C GLY A 353 12.00 -20.41 -17.66
N ASP A 354 12.75 -20.79 -18.71
CA ASP A 354 12.69 -22.12 -19.33
C ASP A 354 13.57 -23.17 -18.62
N GLY A 355 14.25 -22.75 -17.55
CA GLY A 355 15.14 -23.57 -16.73
C GLY A 355 16.54 -23.73 -17.31
N LYS A 356 16.91 -23.04 -18.39
CA LYS A 356 18.21 -23.19 -19.08
C LYS A 356 18.84 -21.86 -19.42
N PHE A 357 20.06 -21.61 -18.96
CA PHE A 357 20.83 -20.47 -19.45
C PHE A 357 21.37 -20.71 -20.88
N ASN A 358 20.77 -20.05 -21.88
CA ASN A 358 21.09 -20.17 -23.29
C ASN A 358 20.83 -18.85 -24.07
N SER A 359 20.98 -18.87 -25.39
CA SER A 359 20.75 -17.68 -26.21
C SER A 359 19.34 -17.07 -26.11
N GLY A 360 18.32 -17.83 -25.69
CA GLY A 360 16.96 -17.36 -25.43
C GLY A 360 16.87 -16.32 -24.31
N ASP A 361 17.68 -16.46 -23.26
CA ASP A 361 17.71 -15.53 -22.12
C ASP A 361 18.25 -14.16 -22.53
N PHE A 362 19.27 -14.13 -23.37
CA PHE A 362 19.76 -12.87 -23.93
C PHE A 362 18.70 -12.20 -24.79
N VAL A 363 17.93 -12.97 -25.56
CA VAL A 363 16.83 -12.39 -26.35
C VAL A 363 15.78 -11.77 -25.41
N ALA A 364 15.40 -12.46 -24.33
CA ALA A 364 14.46 -11.94 -23.34
C ALA A 364 14.97 -10.65 -22.68
N ALA A 365 16.19 -10.64 -22.16
CA ALA A 365 16.80 -9.49 -21.50
C ALA A 365 16.97 -8.29 -22.43
N PHE A 366 17.52 -8.49 -23.64
CA PHE A 366 17.70 -7.39 -24.59
C PHE A 366 16.39 -6.92 -25.24
N ALA A 367 15.35 -7.76 -25.29
CA ALA A 367 14.00 -7.32 -25.66
C ALA A 367 13.37 -6.44 -24.57
N GLY A 368 13.63 -6.74 -23.28
CA GLY A 368 13.25 -5.90 -22.15
C GLY A 368 14.00 -4.56 -22.10
N GLY A 369 15.22 -4.50 -22.63
CA GLY A 369 16.04 -3.29 -22.73
C GLY A 369 16.77 -2.97 -21.42
N GLY A 370 17.24 -1.72 -21.27
CA GLY A 370 17.86 -1.26 -20.01
C GLY A 370 19.35 -1.57 -19.81
N TYR A 371 19.98 -2.33 -20.71
CA TYR A 371 21.41 -2.66 -20.61
C TYR A 371 22.29 -1.39 -20.56
N GLU A 372 23.08 -1.26 -19.48
CA GLU A 372 23.91 -0.07 -19.18
C GLU A 372 23.09 1.24 -19.07
N GLY A 373 21.78 1.11 -18.78
CA GLY A 373 20.85 2.22 -18.60
C GLY A 373 20.91 2.87 -17.21
N GLY A 374 21.59 2.23 -16.25
CA GLY A 374 21.59 2.61 -14.83
C GLY A 374 20.41 2.00 -14.07
N PRO A 375 20.14 2.48 -12.83
CA PRO A 375 19.01 2.02 -12.03
C PRO A 375 17.71 2.27 -12.76
N ARG A 376 16.78 1.30 -12.67
CA ARG A 376 15.44 1.49 -13.23
C ARG A 376 14.76 2.67 -12.54
N PRO A 377 14.21 3.66 -13.27
CA PRO A 377 13.52 4.80 -12.65
C PRO A 377 12.41 4.31 -11.71
N GLY A 378 12.48 4.73 -10.44
CA GLY A 378 11.57 4.31 -9.36
C GLY A 378 11.94 2.98 -8.66
N GLY A 379 13.06 2.33 -8.98
CA GLY A 379 13.46 1.06 -8.36
C GLY A 379 14.16 1.25 -7.01
N LEU A 380 13.86 0.39 -6.04
CA LEU A 380 14.50 0.39 -4.72
C LEU A 380 16.02 0.18 -4.88
N GLN A 381 16.79 1.20 -4.48
CA GLN A 381 18.25 1.11 -4.41
C GLN A 381 18.62 0.16 -3.28
N THR A 382 18.99 -1.09 -3.57
CA THR A 382 19.64 -1.92 -2.56
C THR A 382 21.04 -1.36 -2.29
N VAL A 383 21.17 -0.68 -1.15
CA VAL A 383 22.46 -0.17 -0.68
C VAL A 383 23.38 -1.38 -0.45
N PRO A 384 24.52 -1.50 -1.14
CA PRO A 384 25.46 -2.56 -0.85
C PRO A 384 25.96 -2.39 0.58
N GLU A 385 25.76 -3.41 1.42
CA GLU A 385 26.30 -3.37 2.78
C GLU A 385 27.79 -3.04 2.70
N PRO A 386 28.28 -2.03 3.44
CA PRO A 386 29.70 -1.76 3.48
C PRO A 386 30.37 -2.99 4.08
N SER A 387 31.04 -3.77 3.21
CA SER A 387 31.81 -4.95 3.61
C SER A 387 32.46 -4.71 4.96
N SER A 388 32.11 -5.55 5.93
CA SER A 388 32.48 -5.43 7.36
C SER A 388 34.01 -5.29 7.55
N ILE A 389 34.77 -5.63 6.52
CA ILE A 389 36.20 -5.41 6.35
C ILE A 389 36.60 -3.93 6.45
N VAL A 390 35.82 -2.97 5.92
CA VAL A 390 36.17 -1.53 5.98
C VAL A 390 36.07 -0.99 7.41
N LEU A 391 35.03 -1.38 8.16
CA LEU A 391 34.89 -1.04 9.57
C LEU A 391 35.98 -1.69 10.44
N VAL A 392 36.38 -2.92 10.14
CA VAL A 392 37.46 -3.61 10.84
C VAL A 392 38.83 -2.98 10.53
N VAL A 393 39.08 -2.57 9.29
CA VAL A 393 40.34 -1.89 8.90
C VAL A 393 40.43 -0.49 9.53
N CYS A 394 39.34 0.28 9.52
CA CYS A 394 39.27 1.58 10.20
C CYS A 394 39.44 1.43 11.72
N GLY A 395 38.82 0.41 12.33
CA GLY A 395 38.99 0.09 13.75
C GLY A 395 40.43 -0.29 14.11
N MET A 396 41.12 -1.08 13.28
CA MET A 396 42.51 -1.47 13.51
C MET A 396 43.50 -0.30 13.34
N ILE A 397 43.27 0.61 12.40
CA ILE A 397 44.09 1.81 12.22
C ILE A 397 43.96 2.74 13.45
N CYS A 398 42.74 2.93 13.96
CA CYS A 398 42.49 3.71 15.17
C CYS A 398 43.13 3.10 16.42
N LEU A 399 43.13 1.77 16.56
CA LEU A 399 43.80 1.06 17.67
C LEU A 399 45.34 1.11 17.56
N ALA A 400 45.89 1.07 16.35
CA ALA A 400 47.33 1.20 16.12
C ALA A 400 47.83 2.63 16.40
N ALA A 401 47.04 3.65 16.08
CA ALA A 401 47.35 5.05 16.38
C ALA A 401 47.34 5.35 17.90
N ARG A 402 46.47 4.66 18.67
CA ARG A 402 46.36 4.82 20.12
C ARG A 402 47.49 4.15 20.92
N ARG A 403 48.16 3.15 20.34
CA ARG A 403 49.32 2.45 20.96
C ARG A 403 50.68 3.12 20.72
N ARG A 404 50.75 4.16 19.87
CA ARG A 404 51.99 4.91 19.56
C ARG A 404 52.07 6.29 20.22
N ARG A 405 51.26 6.56 21.25
CA ARG A 405 51.38 7.75 22.09
C ARG A 405 51.84 7.39 23.49
#